data_AF-A0A954IPW2-F1
#
_entry.id   AF-A0A954IPW2-F1
#
_cell.length_a   1.000
_cell.length_b   1.000
_cell.length_c   1.000
_cell.angle_alpha   90.00
_cell.angle_beta   90.00
_cell.angle_gamma   90.00
#
_symmetry.space_group_name_H-M   'P 1'
#
loop_
_entity.id
_entity.type
_entity.pdbx_description
1 polymer ?
#
loop_
_entity_poly.entity_id
_entity_poly.type
_entity_poly.pdbx_seq_one_letter_code
_entity_poly.pdbx_strand_id
1 'polypeptide(L)'
;PDAAGREALLADFLNRDIGLTLPEQIGCILGDVFLGKRSSVRRDSLVRLLMSMQLISRRDCLDRLTQVGDIAILCAENRSTLRPDQPMTAAEVLRTLRFLPQAKQTLRFRILRSLFARCGKLEAYFLARLLLQKAGLGFDYQGPLIARLLASRFGADEEQVAHAMALTDAFHV
;
A
#
# COMPACT_ATOMS: atom_id res chain seq x y z
N PRO A 1 5.11 14.11 -13.66
CA PRO A 1 6.46 14.28 -13.05
C PRO A 1 7.54 13.56 -13.87
N ASP A 2 8.66 14.23 -14.06
CA ASP A 2 9.88 13.69 -14.66
C ASP A 2 10.57 12.68 -13.71
N ALA A 3 11.68 12.07 -14.14
CA ALA A 3 12.41 11.12 -13.29
C ALA A 3 13.02 11.80 -12.06
N ALA A 4 13.59 12.99 -12.24
CA ALA A 4 14.23 13.77 -11.17
C ALA A 4 13.24 14.23 -10.10
N GLY A 5 12.06 14.74 -10.49
CA GLY A 5 11.01 15.14 -9.55
C GLY A 5 10.46 13.96 -8.75
N ARG A 6 10.44 12.75 -9.33
CA ARG A 6 10.07 11.53 -8.59
C ARG A 6 11.12 11.14 -7.54
N GLU A 7 12.39 11.21 -7.88
CA GLU A 7 13.50 10.95 -6.95
C GLU A 7 13.50 11.94 -5.78
N ALA A 8 13.28 13.24 -6.06
CA ALA A 8 13.17 14.25 -5.03
C ALA A 8 12.01 14.00 -4.05
N LEU A 9 10.84 13.56 -4.55
CA LEU A 9 9.70 13.20 -3.70
C LEU A 9 10.00 11.99 -2.81
N LEU A 10 10.73 11.00 -3.32
CA LEU A 10 11.11 9.82 -2.54
C LEU A 10 12.16 10.15 -1.48
N ALA A 11 13.14 10.99 -1.82
CA ALA A 11 14.13 11.50 -0.86
C ALA A 11 13.45 12.28 0.28
N ASP A 12 12.55 13.20 -0.06
CA ASP A 12 11.76 13.96 0.91
C ASP A 12 10.89 13.03 1.78
N PHE A 13 10.22 12.04 1.17
CA PHE A 13 9.43 11.06 1.92
C PHE A 13 10.27 10.23 2.92
N LEU A 14 11.45 9.76 2.52
CA LEU A 14 12.34 8.99 3.40
C LEU A 14 12.85 9.84 4.56
N ASN A 15 13.16 11.11 4.31
CA ASN A 15 13.76 12.00 5.31
C ASN A 15 12.75 12.61 6.29
N ARG A 16 11.46 12.64 5.94
CA ARG A 16 10.43 13.16 6.85
C ARG A 16 10.17 12.23 8.02
N ASP A 17 10.05 12.82 9.21
CA ASP A 17 9.49 12.14 10.38
C ASP A 17 7.96 12.07 10.26
N ILE A 18 7.48 10.94 9.79
CA ILE A 18 6.05 10.62 9.62
C ILE A 18 5.60 9.48 10.54
N GLY A 19 6.40 9.16 11.57
CA GLY A 19 6.11 8.07 12.51
C GLY A 19 6.20 6.65 11.91
N LEU A 20 6.81 6.51 10.73
CA LEU A 20 7.12 5.23 10.09
C LEU A 20 8.57 4.84 10.33
N THR A 21 8.83 3.55 10.52
CA THR A 21 10.20 3.03 10.49
C THR A 21 10.72 2.99 9.05
N LEU A 22 12.05 2.93 8.88
CA LEU A 22 12.64 2.83 7.54
C LEU A 22 12.13 1.63 6.74
N PRO A 23 12.00 0.40 7.30
CA PRO A 23 11.37 -0.71 6.60
C PRO A 23 9.90 -0.45 6.21
N GLU A 24 9.13 0.25 7.05
CA GLU A 24 7.75 0.64 6.73
C GLU A 24 7.70 1.65 5.57
N GLN A 25 8.62 2.62 5.53
CA GLN A 25 8.75 3.56 4.42
C GLN A 25 9.15 2.86 3.12
N ILE A 26 10.16 1.99 3.16
CA ILE A 26 10.59 1.19 2.01
C ILE A 26 9.44 0.29 1.52
N GLY A 27 8.73 -0.36 2.43
CA GLY A 27 7.55 -1.18 2.10
C GLY A 27 6.46 -0.38 1.38
N CYS A 28 6.19 0.86 1.79
CA CYS A 28 5.27 1.75 1.08
C CYS A 28 5.72 2.06 -0.35
N ILE A 29 7.01 2.34 -0.54
CA ILE A 29 7.58 2.65 -1.86
C ILE A 29 7.46 1.42 -2.78
N LEU A 30 7.88 0.26 -2.28
CA LEU A 30 7.84 -1.02 -3.00
C LEU A 30 6.40 -1.54 -3.21
N GLY A 31 5.41 -0.96 -2.52
CA GLY A 31 4.04 -1.46 -2.51
C GLY A 31 3.87 -2.77 -1.74
N ASP A 32 4.84 -3.12 -0.89
CA ASP A 32 4.81 -4.28 0.00
C ASP A 32 4.69 -3.87 1.47
N VAL A 33 3.45 -3.67 1.89
CA VAL A 33 3.09 -3.33 3.28
C VAL A 33 3.12 -4.53 4.23
N PHE A 34 3.42 -5.72 3.71
CA PHE A 34 3.47 -6.96 4.48
C PHE A 34 4.90 -7.42 4.76
N LEU A 35 5.91 -6.65 4.33
CA LEU A 35 7.33 -6.86 4.61
C LEU A 35 7.77 -8.28 4.21
N GLY A 36 7.62 -8.61 2.92
CA GLY A 36 7.95 -9.90 2.33
C GLY A 36 6.87 -10.99 2.49
N LYS A 37 5.86 -10.78 3.35
CA LYS A 37 4.76 -11.73 3.50
C LYS A 37 3.74 -11.58 2.37
N ARG A 38 3.19 -12.70 1.88
CA ARG A 38 2.13 -12.65 0.86
C ARG A 38 0.85 -12.07 1.44
N SER A 39 0.23 -11.18 0.68
CA SER A 39 -1.16 -10.81 0.95
C SER A 39 -2.08 -12.02 0.76
N SER A 40 -3.00 -12.19 1.70
CA SER A 40 -4.09 -13.17 1.57
C SER A 40 -5.32 -12.58 0.88
N VAL A 41 -5.29 -11.28 0.55
CA VAL A 41 -6.39 -10.54 -0.08
C VAL A 41 -6.27 -10.65 -1.59
N ARG A 42 -7.32 -11.16 -2.23
CA ARG A 42 -7.45 -11.24 -3.69
C ARG A 42 -8.54 -10.28 -4.17
N ARG A 43 -8.64 -10.08 -5.48
CA ARG A 43 -9.73 -9.30 -6.11
C ARG A 43 -11.12 -9.76 -5.63
N ASP A 44 -11.38 -11.07 -5.58
CA ASP A 44 -12.67 -11.60 -5.09
C ASP A 44 -12.91 -11.29 -3.60
N SER A 45 -11.84 -11.20 -2.78
CA SER A 45 -11.95 -10.76 -1.39
C SER A 45 -12.43 -9.32 -1.29
N LEU A 46 -11.93 -8.42 -2.14
CA LEU A 46 -12.37 -7.03 -2.21
C LEU A 46 -13.80 -6.90 -2.74
N VAL A 47 -14.20 -7.70 -3.73
CA VAL A 47 -15.60 -7.76 -4.21
C VAL A 47 -16.54 -8.15 -3.05
N ARG A 48 -16.24 -9.23 -2.33
CA ARG A 48 -17.03 -9.64 -1.15
C ARG A 48 -17.05 -8.57 -0.06
N LEU A 49 -15.94 -7.86 0.12
CA LEU A 49 -15.85 -6.78 1.09
C LEU A 49 -16.79 -5.64 0.72
N LEU A 50 -16.77 -5.19 -0.54
CA LEU A 50 -17.66 -4.14 -1.05
C LEU A 50 -19.12 -4.53 -0.94
N MET A 51 -19.47 -5.75 -1.36
CA MET A 51 -20.82 -6.30 -1.17
C MET A 51 -21.25 -6.20 0.29
N SER A 52 -20.38 -6.56 1.24
CA SER A 52 -20.71 -6.52 2.67
C SER A 52 -20.81 -5.10 3.25
N MET A 53 -20.11 -4.13 2.67
CA MET A 53 -20.11 -2.74 3.13
C MET A 53 -21.28 -1.93 2.57
N GLN A 54 -21.73 -2.27 1.37
CA GLN A 54 -22.77 -1.52 0.65
C GLN A 54 -24.11 -2.26 0.57
N LEU A 55 -24.15 -3.50 1.01
CA LEU A 55 -25.34 -4.36 0.92
C LEU A 55 -25.84 -4.51 -0.52
N ILE A 56 -24.90 -4.58 -1.49
CA ILE A 56 -25.19 -4.79 -2.92
C ILE A 56 -24.95 -6.24 -3.32
N SER A 57 -25.62 -6.68 -4.39
CA SER A 57 -25.43 -8.02 -4.92
C SER A 57 -24.07 -8.17 -5.59
N ARG A 58 -23.63 -9.43 -5.74
CA ARG A 58 -22.39 -9.73 -6.48
C ARG A 58 -22.47 -9.29 -7.94
N ARG A 59 -23.65 -9.43 -8.54
CA ARG A 59 -23.89 -9.08 -9.95
C ARG A 59 -23.67 -7.58 -10.15
N ASP A 60 -24.32 -6.75 -9.35
CA ASP A 60 -24.22 -5.29 -9.45
C ASP A 60 -22.76 -4.81 -9.29
N CYS A 61 -22.04 -5.42 -8.35
CA CYS A 61 -20.63 -5.13 -8.13
C CYS A 61 -19.75 -5.50 -9.35
N LEU A 62 -20.01 -6.64 -9.99
CA LEU A 62 -19.25 -7.10 -11.16
C LEU A 62 -19.60 -6.30 -12.42
N ASP A 63 -20.87 -5.95 -12.59
CA ASP A 63 -21.33 -5.10 -13.69
C ASP A 63 -20.65 -3.73 -13.61
N ARG A 64 -20.63 -3.10 -12.43
CA ARG A 64 -19.91 -1.84 -12.24
C ARG A 64 -18.40 -2.00 -12.42
N LEU A 65 -17.81 -3.08 -11.91
CA LEU A 65 -16.39 -3.36 -12.09
C LEU A 65 -16.00 -3.52 -13.57
N THR A 66 -16.90 -4.01 -14.40
CA THR A 66 -16.69 -4.15 -15.85
C THR A 66 -16.66 -2.78 -16.54
N GLN A 67 -17.46 -1.83 -16.07
CA GLN A 67 -17.44 -0.45 -16.57
C GLN A 67 -16.19 0.31 -16.12
N VAL A 68 -15.77 0.11 -14.88
CA VAL A 68 -14.64 0.85 -14.27
C VAL A 68 -13.28 0.24 -14.61
N GLY A 69 -13.20 -1.07 -14.82
CA GLY A 69 -11.99 -1.80 -15.19
C GLY A 69 -11.00 -2.09 -14.05
N ASP A 70 -11.08 -1.39 -12.91
CA ASP A 70 -10.17 -1.55 -11.77
C ASP A 70 -10.93 -1.62 -10.43
N ILE A 71 -10.63 -2.66 -9.64
CA ILE A 71 -11.24 -2.87 -8.32
C ILE A 71 -10.82 -1.80 -7.31
N ALA A 72 -9.63 -1.21 -7.45
CA ALA A 72 -9.20 -0.12 -6.58
C ALA A 72 -9.99 1.16 -6.83
N ILE A 73 -10.28 1.46 -8.11
CA ILE A 73 -11.17 2.57 -8.47
C ILE A 73 -12.56 2.30 -7.93
N LEU A 74 -13.08 1.07 -8.06
CA LEU A 74 -14.38 0.71 -7.52
C LEU A 74 -14.43 0.87 -5.98
N CYS A 75 -13.37 0.50 -5.25
CA CYS A 75 -13.30 0.76 -3.80
C CYS A 75 -13.37 2.26 -3.46
N ALA A 76 -12.75 3.10 -4.29
CA ALA A 76 -12.73 4.55 -4.14
C ALA A 76 -14.05 5.22 -4.51
N GLU A 77 -14.69 4.86 -5.63
CA GLU A 77 -15.98 5.43 -6.08
C GLU A 77 -17.06 5.34 -4.99
N ASN A 78 -16.99 4.28 -4.19
CA ASN A 78 -17.91 3.98 -3.11
C ASN A 78 -17.70 4.78 -1.82
N ARG A 79 -16.79 5.76 -1.82
CA ARG A 79 -16.57 6.69 -0.69
C ARG A 79 -17.26 8.03 -0.97
N SER A 80 -17.89 8.60 0.05
CA SER A 80 -18.60 9.89 -0.04
C SER A 80 -17.66 11.10 -0.07
N THR A 81 -16.53 11.04 0.64
CA THR A 81 -15.61 12.17 0.80
C THR A 81 -14.28 11.92 0.07
N LEU A 82 -13.68 12.98 -0.47
CA LEU A 82 -12.34 12.89 -1.08
C LEU A 82 -11.27 12.59 -0.01
N ARG A 83 -11.38 13.25 1.15
CA ARG A 83 -10.56 13.06 2.34
C ARG A 83 -11.48 12.91 3.56
N PRO A 84 -11.14 12.05 4.53
CA PRO A 84 -11.93 11.89 5.75
C PRO A 84 -11.72 13.07 6.71
N ASP A 85 -12.70 13.33 7.57
CA ASP A 85 -12.62 14.38 8.60
C ASP A 85 -11.61 14.03 9.70
N GLN A 86 -11.46 12.74 9.99
CA GLN A 86 -10.44 12.20 10.90
C GLN A 86 -9.51 11.25 10.14
N PRO A 87 -8.40 11.75 9.57
CA PRO A 87 -7.49 10.94 8.78
C PRO A 87 -6.77 9.89 9.63
N MET A 88 -6.65 8.68 9.09
CA MET A 88 -5.80 7.65 9.68
C MET A 88 -4.34 7.99 9.43
N THR A 89 -3.49 7.69 10.40
CA THR A 89 -2.04 7.80 10.19
C THR A 89 -1.54 6.65 9.32
N ALA A 90 -0.47 6.86 8.55
CA ALA A 90 0.16 5.79 7.77
C ALA A 90 0.61 4.63 8.69
N ALA A 91 1.18 4.95 9.85
CA ALA A 91 1.61 3.97 10.85
C ALA A 91 0.46 3.09 11.34
N GLU A 92 -0.69 3.70 11.67
CA GLU A 92 -1.90 2.98 12.07
C GLU A 92 -2.34 1.99 10.98
N VAL A 93 -2.42 2.44 9.73
CA VAL A 93 -2.83 1.59 8.61
C VAL A 93 -1.86 0.43 8.41
N LEU A 94 -0.56 0.72 8.23
CA LEU A 94 0.45 -0.30 7.93
C LEU A 94 0.56 -1.34 9.04
N ARG A 95 0.62 -0.91 10.29
CA ARG A 95 0.72 -1.82 11.44
C ARG A 95 -0.53 -2.67 11.59
N THR A 96 -1.71 -2.11 11.29
CA THR A 96 -2.96 -2.88 11.24
C THR A 96 -2.93 -3.93 10.13
N LEU A 97 -2.40 -3.59 8.95
CA LEU A 97 -2.30 -4.52 7.81
C LEU A 97 -1.39 -5.72 8.10
N ARG A 98 -0.35 -5.55 8.92
CA ARG A 98 0.58 -6.62 9.30
C ARG A 98 -0.09 -7.81 10.00
N PHE A 99 -1.26 -7.62 10.59
CA PHE A 99 -2.02 -8.72 11.21
C PHE A 99 -2.79 -9.58 10.18
N LEU A 100 -3.06 -9.07 8.98
CA LEU A 100 -3.94 -9.74 8.01
C LEU A 100 -3.42 -11.10 7.49
N PRO A 101 -2.11 -11.30 7.24
CA PRO A 101 -1.60 -12.59 6.79
C PRO A 101 -1.92 -13.74 7.76
N GLN A 102 -1.92 -13.45 9.06
CA GLN A 102 -2.16 -14.45 10.12
C GLN A 102 -3.62 -14.46 10.62
N ALA A 103 -4.40 -13.41 10.34
CA ALA A 103 -5.78 -13.31 10.79
C ALA A 103 -6.69 -14.36 10.12
N LYS A 104 -7.60 -14.96 10.91
CA LYS A 104 -8.72 -15.74 10.38
C LYS A 104 -9.61 -14.88 9.47
N GLN A 105 -10.31 -15.51 8.53
CA GLN A 105 -11.11 -14.80 7.51
C GLN A 105 -12.11 -13.79 8.10
N THR A 106 -12.87 -14.15 9.13
CA THR A 106 -13.85 -13.25 9.77
C THR A 106 -13.19 -12.00 10.35
N LEU A 107 -12.07 -12.18 11.08
CA LEU A 107 -11.32 -11.07 11.67
C LEU A 107 -10.72 -10.18 10.58
N ARG A 108 -10.14 -10.78 9.54
CA ARG A 108 -9.58 -10.07 8.38
C ARG A 108 -10.63 -9.16 7.73
N PHE A 109 -11.81 -9.69 7.45
CA PHE A 109 -12.91 -8.89 6.87
C PHE A 109 -13.36 -7.78 7.82
N ARG A 110 -13.42 -8.03 9.14
CA ARG A 110 -13.76 -7.00 10.12
C ARG A 110 -12.74 -5.86 10.14
N ILE A 111 -11.44 -6.18 10.15
CA ILE A 111 -10.36 -5.19 10.10
C ILE A 111 -10.46 -4.38 8.80
N LEU A 112 -10.58 -5.05 7.66
CA LEU A 112 -10.68 -4.38 6.37
C LEU A 112 -11.89 -3.46 6.28
N ARG A 113 -13.08 -3.90 6.74
CA ARG A 113 -14.27 -3.02 6.79
C ARG A 113 -14.01 -1.78 7.65
N SER A 114 -13.39 -1.95 8.81
CA SER A 114 -13.06 -0.85 9.72
C SER A 114 -12.11 0.16 9.07
N LEU A 115 -11.10 -0.30 8.34
CA LEU A 115 -10.17 0.57 7.62
C LEU A 115 -10.89 1.32 6.49
N PHE A 116 -11.58 0.62 5.60
CA PHE A 116 -12.27 1.24 4.46
C PHE A 116 -13.42 2.18 4.87
N ALA A 117 -14.06 1.95 6.02
CA ALA A 117 -15.08 2.84 6.55
C ALA A 117 -14.53 4.22 6.95
N ARG A 118 -13.25 4.29 7.31
CA ARG A 118 -12.55 5.53 7.69
C ARG A 118 -11.79 6.16 6.53
N CYS A 119 -11.75 5.52 5.36
CA CYS A 119 -11.05 6.03 4.20
C CYS A 119 -11.88 7.04 3.40
N GLY A 120 -11.23 8.13 2.98
CA GLY A 120 -11.68 8.92 1.83
C GLY A 120 -11.40 8.20 0.50
N LYS A 121 -11.82 8.80 -0.62
CA LYS A 121 -11.65 8.22 -1.99
C LYS A 121 -10.20 7.84 -2.28
N LEU A 122 -9.24 8.74 -2.03
CA LEU A 122 -7.82 8.50 -2.33
C LEU A 122 -7.24 7.37 -1.47
N GLU A 123 -7.55 7.37 -0.18
CA GLU A 123 -7.07 6.36 0.75
C GLU A 123 -7.63 4.98 0.41
N ALA A 124 -8.92 4.89 0.06
CA ALA A 124 -9.55 3.64 -0.34
C ALA A 124 -8.91 3.07 -1.62
N TYR A 125 -8.56 3.95 -2.58
CA TYR A 125 -7.84 3.56 -3.78
C TYR A 125 -6.48 2.93 -3.45
N PHE A 126 -5.64 3.65 -2.69
CA PHE A 126 -4.29 3.18 -2.35
C PHE A 126 -4.33 1.97 -1.41
N LEU A 127 -5.26 1.92 -0.46
CA LEU A 127 -5.45 0.77 0.41
C LEU A 127 -5.78 -0.49 -0.40
N ALA A 128 -6.72 -0.41 -1.35
CA ALA A 128 -7.05 -1.55 -2.22
C ALA A 128 -5.84 -2.00 -3.06
N ARG A 129 -5.05 -1.06 -3.57
CA ARG A 129 -3.81 -1.33 -4.30
C ARG A 129 -2.75 -2.05 -3.45
N LEU A 130 -2.51 -1.55 -2.24
CA LEU A 130 -1.54 -2.12 -1.29
C LEU A 130 -1.95 -3.53 -0.85
N LEU A 131 -3.23 -3.74 -0.58
CA LEU A 131 -3.79 -5.05 -0.23
C LEU A 131 -3.61 -6.08 -1.34
N LEU A 132 -3.63 -5.67 -2.60
CA LEU A 132 -3.40 -6.58 -3.73
C LEU A 132 -1.91 -6.81 -4.02
N GLN A 133 -0.99 -6.15 -3.30
CA GLN A 133 0.44 -6.07 -3.66
C GLN A 133 0.63 -5.66 -5.13
N LYS A 134 -0.29 -4.82 -5.63
CA LYS A 134 -0.30 -4.20 -6.96
C LYS A 134 -0.22 -2.69 -6.86
N ALA A 135 0.24 -2.20 -5.71
CA ALA A 135 0.45 -0.78 -5.50
C ALA A 135 1.58 -0.22 -6.35
N GLY A 136 2.45 -1.10 -6.90
CA GLY A 136 3.52 -0.81 -7.84
C GLY A 136 3.31 0.56 -8.48
N LEU A 137 3.89 1.58 -7.85
CA LEU A 137 3.62 2.99 -8.13
C LEU A 137 4.28 3.41 -9.47
N GLY A 138 4.43 2.48 -10.41
CA GLY A 138 5.08 2.66 -11.70
C GLY A 138 6.60 2.82 -11.60
N PHE A 139 7.24 2.20 -10.61
CA PHE A 139 8.69 2.24 -10.47
C PHE A 139 9.28 0.89 -10.85
N ASP A 140 9.59 0.70 -12.12
CA ASP A 140 10.27 -0.50 -12.60
C ASP A 140 11.78 -0.51 -12.21
N TYR A 141 12.28 0.60 -11.63
CA TYR A 141 13.69 0.84 -11.25
C TYR A 141 13.90 1.11 -9.74
N GLN A 142 13.15 0.46 -8.85
CA GLN A 142 13.18 0.76 -7.40
C GLN A 142 14.50 0.40 -6.72
N GLY A 143 15.11 -0.72 -7.07
CA GLY A 143 16.31 -1.23 -6.39
C GLY A 143 17.47 -0.22 -6.40
N PRO A 144 17.97 0.21 -7.59
CA PRO A 144 19.08 1.16 -7.68
C PRO A 144 18.76 2.52 -7.05
N LEU A 145 17.53 3.01 -7.23
CA LEU A 145 17.11 4.29 -6.67
C LEU A 145 17.07 4.27 -5.14
N ILE A 146 16.52 3.20 -4.56
CA ILE A 146 16.48 3.03 -3.09
C ILE A 146 17.91 2.88 -2.56
N ALA A 147 18.77 2.11 -3.23
CA ALA A 147 20.17 1.95 -2.83
C ALA A 147 20.90 3.30 -2.78
N ARG A 148 20.75 4.14 -3.80
CA ARG A 148 21.32 5.50 -3.83
C ARG A 148 20.79 6.39 -2.71
N LEU A 149 19.47 6.37 -2.49
CA LEU A 149 18.84 7.18 -1.45
C LEU A 149 19.30 6.75 -0.04
N LEU A 150 19.45 5.44 0.19
CA LEU A 150 19.99 4.89 1.44
C LEU A 150 21.47 5.24 1.60
N ALA A 151 22.28 5.07 0.56
CA ALA A 151 23.70 5.42 0.55
C ALA A 151 23.90 6.90 0.92
N SER A 152 23.16 7.81 0.27
CA SER A 152 23.17 9.23 0.57
C SER A 152 22.75 9.55 2.01
N ARG A 153 21.67 8.92 2.50
CA ARG A 153 21.17 9.14 3.87
C ARG A 153 22.14 8.68 4.95
N PHE A 154 22.81 7.55 4.75
CA PHE A 154 23.70 6.94 5.75
C PHE A 154 25.19 7.24 5.53
N GLY A 155 25.54 8.00 4.48
CA GLY A 155 26.93 8.28 4.13
C GLY A 155 27.71 7.03 3.72
N ALA A 156 27.02 6.05 3.13
CA ALA A 156 27.59 4.78 2.68
C ALA A 156 27.83 4.79 1.16
N ASP A 157 28.60 3.82 0.67
CA ASP A 157 28.83 3.62 -0.75
C ASP A 157 27.61 2.99 -1.46
N GLU A 158 27.18 3.55 -2.60
CA GLU A 158 25.99 3.10 -3.34
C GLU A 158 26.13 1.64 -3.81
N GLU A 159 27.31 1.24 -4.27
CA GLU A 159 27.55 -0.11 -4.79
C GLU A 159 27.49 -1.14 -3.66
N GLN A 160 28.06 -0.81 -2.48
CA GLN A 160 27.95 -1.65 -1.29
C GLN A 160 26.50 -1.81 -0.81
N VAL A 161 25.72 -0.72 -0.78
CA VAL A 161 24.31 -0.77 -0.40
C VAL A 161 23.49 -1.56 -1.41
N ALA A 162 23.71 -1.35 -2.71
CA ALA A 162 23.04 -2.10 -3.76
C ALA A 162 23.36 -3.60 -3.69
N HIS A 163 24.62 -3.94 -3.44
CA HIS A 163 25.06 -5.33 -3.28
C HIS A 163 24.43 -5.97 -2.03
N ALA A 164 24.41 -5.27 -0.89
CA ALA A 164 23.75 -5.72 0.32
C ALA A 164 22.25 -5.97 0.08
N MET A 165 21.55 -5.04 -0.58
CA MET A 165 20.13 -5.19 -0.94
C MET A 165 19.85 -6.33 -1.93
N ALA A 166 20.83 -6.69 -2.78
CA ALA A 166 20.71 -7.84 -3.67
C ALA A 166 20.92 -9.18 -2.94
N LEU A 167 21.71 -9.18 -1.87
CA LEU A 167 22.05 -10.37 -1.09
C LEU A 167 21.11 -10.61 0.11
N THR A 168 20.44 -9.57 0.59
CA THR A 168 19.54 -9.63 1.76
C THR A 168 18.15 -9.15 1.39
N ASP A 169 17.12 -9.79 1.96
CA ASP A 169 15.76 -9.25 1.88
C ASP A 169 15.73 -7.94 2.67
N ALA A 170 15.36 -6.83 2.02
CA ALA A 170 15.30 -5.49 2.63
C ALA A 170 14.37 -5.41 3.86
N PHE A 171 13.56 -6.45 4.08
CA PHE A 171 12.68 -6.61 5.23
C PHE A 171 13.21 -7.56 6.33
N HIS A 172 14.31 -8.28 6.08
CA HIS A 172 15.03 -9.12 7.03
C HIS A 172 16.42 -8.52 7.31
N VAL A 173 16.46 -7.48 8.13
CA VAL A 173 17.68 -6.94 8.76
C VAL A 173 17.56 -7.09 10.27
#